data_AF-F0FX46-F1
#
_entry.id   AF-F0FX46-F1
#
_cell.length_a   1.000
_cell.length_b   1.000
_cell.length_c   1.000
_cell.angle_alpha   90.00
_cell.angle_beta   90.00
_cell.angle_gamma   90.00
#
_symmetry.space_group_name_H-M   'P 1'
#
loop_
_entity.id
_entity.type
_entity.pdbx_description
1 polymer ?
#
loop_
_entity_poly.entity_id
_entity_poly.type
_entity_poly.pdbx_seq_one_letter_code
_entity_poly.pdbx_strand_id
1 'polypeptide(L)' 'ALGQLRDAAAAPAVAALLAHAISNLRKEAALALGELRDPATLPALHDALEDRDPEVRKAVRIAIRQIGEAP' A
#
# COMPACT_ATOMS: atom_id res chain seq x y z
N ALA A 1 4.07 11.33 8.53
CA ALA A 1 3.98 10.46 7.33
C ALA A 1 2.51 10.13 7.08
N LEU A 2 2.08 9.92 5.84
CA LEU A 2 0.66 9.74 5.48
C LEU A 2 -0.03 8.56 6.19
N GLY A 3 0.72 7.58 6.73
CA GLY A 3 0.19 6.49 7.58
C GLY A 3 -0.27 6.90 8.99
N GLN A 4 -0.09 8.15 9.42
CA GLN A 4 -0.51 8.59 10.76
C GLN A 4 -2.02 8.81 10.91
N LEU A 5 -2.77 8.82 9.81
CA LEU A 5 -4.23 8.81 9.84
C LEU A 5 -4.69 7.37 9.63
N ARG A 6 -4.73 6.59 10.72
CA ARG A 6 -5.29 5.22 10.79
C ARG A 6 -6.82 5.20 10.61
N ASP A 7 -7.32 6.02 9.70
CA ASP A 7 -8.72 6.02 9.32
C ASP A 7 -8.87 5.02 8.17
N ALA A 8 -9.59 3.92 8.41
CA ALA A 8 -9.88 2.93 7.38
C ALA A 8 -10.61 3.58 6.18
N ALA A 9 -11.31 4.71 6.37
CA ALA A 9 -11.90 5.49 5.28
C ALA A 9 -10.85 6.08 4.32
N ALA A 10 -9.57 6.14 4.72
CA ALA A 10 -8.48 6.59 3.87
C ALA A 10 -7.97 5.50 2.92
N ALA A 11 -8.33 4.22 3.11
CA ALA A 11 -7.79 3.12 2.32
C ALA A 11 -7.95 3.30 0.80
N PRO A 12 -9.11 3.75 0.26
CA PRO A 12 -9.25 4.03 -1.18
C PRO A 12 -8.38 5.20 -1.66
N ALA A 13 -8.27 6.25 -0.86
CA ALA A 13 -7.46 7.43 -1.20
C ALA A 13 -5.96 7.10 -1.19
N VAL A 14 -5.52 6.28 -0.24
CA VAL A 14 -4.14 5.80 -0.16
C VAL A 14 -3.84 4.80 -1.29
N ALA A 15 -4.80 3.93 -1.65
CA ALA A 15 -4.63 3.01 -2.79
C ALA A 15 -4.39 3.75 -4.11
N ALA A 16 -5.07 4.88 -4.33
CA ALA A 16 -4.83 5.72 -5.51
C ALA A 16 -3.38 6.24 -5.60
N LEU A 17 -2.68 6.39 -4.48
CA LEU A 17 -1.28 6.84 -4.45
C LEU A 17 -0.31 5.77 -4.96
N LEU A 18 -0.73 4.51 -5.11
CA LEU A 18 0.07 3.46 -5.75
C LEU A 18 0.31 3.72 -7.25
N ALA A 19 -0.42 4.65 -7.87
CA ALA A 19 -0.18 5.08 -9.26
C ALA A 19 0.60 6.42 -9.35
N HIS A 20 1.05 6.97 -8.23
CA HIS A 20 1.65 8.31 -8.21
C HIS A 20 3.01 8.36 -8.94
N ALA A 21 3.31 9.46 -9.62
CA ALA A 21 4.54 9.61 -10.41
C ALA A 21 5.83 9.44 -9.58
N ILE A 22 5.83 10.00 -8.37
CA ILE A 22 6.92 9.93 -7.39
C ILE A 22 6.96 8.55 -6.73
N SER A 23 8.05 7.80 -6.89
CA SER A 23 8.19 6.43 -6.34
C SER A 23 8.16 6.40 -4.82
N ASN A 24 8.74 7.39 -4.14
CA ASN A 24 8.65 7.51 -2.69
C ASN A 24 7.20 7.54 -2.21
N LEU A 25 6.30 8.26 -2.89
CA LEU A 25 4.88 8.30 -2.50
C LEU A 25 4.18 6.96 -2.72
N ARG A 26 4.50 6.23 -3.80
CA ARG A 26 3.97 4.87 -4.02
C ARG A 26 4.43 3.91 -2.94
N LYS A 27 5.70 3.99 -2.54
CA LYS A 27 6.28 3.18 -1.46
C LYS A 27 5.60 3.47 -0.12
N GLU A 28 5.46 4.74 0.25
CA GLU A 28 4.77 5.15 1.49
C GLU A 28 3.30 4.73 1.47
N ALA A 29 2.64 4.80 0.31
CA ALA A 29 1.27 4.32 0.14
C ALA A 29 1.17 2.81 0.40
N ALA A 30 2.04 1.99 -0.20
CA ALA A 30 2.06 0.55 0.04
C ALA A 30 2.23 0.22 1.54
N LEU A 31 3.19 0.89 2.22
CA LEU A 31 3.41 0.69 3.65
C LEU A 31 2.16 1.07 4.47
N ALA A 32 1.55 2.22 4.18
CA ALA A 32 0.34 2.67 4.86
C ALA A 32 -0.84 1.69 4.67
N LEU A 33 -1.03 1.14 3.47
CA LEU A 33 -2.08 0.13 3.22
C LEU A 33 -1.85 -1.15 4.03
N GLY A 34 -0.59 -1.58 4.14
CA GLY A 34 -0.21 -2.71 5.00
C GLY A 34 -0.50 -2.47 6.48
N GLU A 35 -0.29 -1.24 6.97
CA GLU A 35 -0.64 -0.83 8.33
C GLU A 35 -2.16 -0.75 8.56
N LEU A 36 -2.91 -0.31 7.56
CA LEU A 36 -4.38 -0.25 7.60
C LEU A 36 -5.02 -1.64 7.64
N ARG A 37 -4.34 -2.65 7.07
CA ARG A 37 -4.81 -4.05 7.03
C ARG A 37 -6.19 -4.24 6.41
N ASP A 38 -6.57 -3.38 5.47
CA ASP A 38 -7.85 -3.48 4.76
C ASP A 38 -7.73 -4.41 3.54
N PRO A 39 -8.39 -5.59 3.54
CA PRO A 39 -8.36 -6.52 2.42
C PRO A 39 -8.91 -5.94 1.11
N ALA A 40 -9.75 -4.90 1.15
CA ALA A 40 -10.27 -4.23 -0.05
C ALA A 40 -9.16 -3.59 -0.89
N THR A 41 -7.96 -3.39 -0.32
CA THR A 41 -6.81 -2.78 -1.00
C THR A 41 -5.93 -3.80 -1.73
N LEU A 42 -6.17 -5.10 -1.54
CA LEU A 42 -5.37 -6.17 -2.15
C LEU A 42 -5.30 -6.12 -3.68
N PRO A 43 -6.38 -5.83 -4.43
CA PRO A 43 -6.28 -5.72 -5.88
C PRO A 43 -5.27 -4.65 -6.32
N ALA A 44 -5.31 -3.47 -5.71
CA ALA A 44 -4.38 -2.38 -6.04
C ALA A 44 -2.94 -2.71 -5.64
N LEU A 45 -2.73 -3.41 -4.52
CA LEU A 45 -1.42 -3.89 -4.12
C LEU A 45 -0.89 -4.98 -5.07
N HIS A 46 -1.73 -5.88 -5.57
CA HIS A 46 -1.31 -6.89 -6.54
C HIS A 46 -0.85 -6.25 -7.86
N ASP A 47 -1.56 -5.24 -8.36
CA ASP A 47 -1.13 -4.50 -9.56
C ASP A 47 0.23 -3.81 -9.34
N ALA A 48 0.49 -3.34 -8.12
CA ALA A 48 1.75 -2.70 -7.75
C ALA A 48 2.93 -3.68 -7.53
N LEU A 49 2.73 -5.00 -7.65
CA LEU A 49 3.82 -5.98 -7.57
C LEU A 49 4.82 -5.83 -8.73
N GLU A 50 4.37 -5.29 -9.86
CA GLU A 50 5.19 -5.04 -11.05
C GLU A 50 5.73 -3.61 -11.11
N ASP A 51 5.68 -2.85 -10.01
CA ASP A 51 6.17 -1.47 -9.98
C ASP A 51 7.62 -1.37 -10.50
N ARG A 52 7.91 -0.33 -11.27
CA ARG A 52 9.25 -0.06 -11.82
C ARG A 52 10.33 0.08 -10.74
N ASP A 53 9.97 0.57 -9.55
CA ASP A 53 10.89 0.81 -8.45
C ASP A 53 10.99 -0.43 -7.54
N PRO A 54 12.19 -1.02 -7.33
CA PRO A 54 12.38 -2.21 -6.50
C PRO A 54 11.98 -2.02 -5.03
N GLU A 55 12.13 -0.81 -4.48
CA GLU A 55 11.74 -0.53 -3.10
C GLU A 55 10.22 -0.48 -2.96
N VAL A 56 9.50 -0.01 -3.99
CA VAL A 56 8.04 -0.09 -4.03
C VAL A 56 7.58 -1.54 -4.05
N ARG A 57 8.15 -2.38 -4.92
CA ARG A 57 7.81 -3.83 -4.97
C ARG A 57 8.05 -4.54 -3.63
N LYS A 58 9.13 -4.16 -2.92
CA LYS A 58 9.42 -4.67 -1.57
C LYS A 58 8.34 -4.24 -0.57
N ALA A 59 7.97 -2.95 -0.56
CA ALA A 59 6.92 -2.43 0.32
C ALA A 59 5.56 -3.09 0.06
N VAL A 60 5.20 -3.28 -1.21
CA VAL A 60 3.96 -3.95 -1.62
C VAL A 60 3.88 -5.39 -1.09
N ARG A 61 4.95 -6.18 -1.21
CA ARG A 61 4.98 -7.55 -0.67
C ARG A 61 4.84 -7.59 0.86
N ILE A 62 5.43 -6.62 1.55
CA ILE A 62 5.26 -6.47 3.00
C ILE A 62 3.79 -6.18 3.32
N ALA A 63 3.16 -5.25 2.60
CA ALA A 63 1.77 -4.87 2.81
C ALA A 63 0.80 -6.04 2.60
N ILE A 64 0.95 -6.79 1.50
CA ILE A 64 0.12 -7.97 1.21
C ILE A 64 0.25 -9.02 2.33
N ARG A 65 1.48 -9.28 2.81
CA ARG A 65 1.71 -10.20 3.93
C ARG A 65 1.02 -9.70 5.21
N GLN A 66 1.14 -8.41 5.53
CA GLN A 66 0.51 -7.83 6.72
C GLN A 66 -1.01 -7.92 6.71
N ILE A 67 -1.63 -7.75 5.54
CA ILE A 67 -3.08 -7.92 5.35
C ILE A 67 -3.46 -9.40 5.53
N GLY A 68 -2.70 -10.33 4.95
CA GLY A 68 -2.97 -11.77 5.06
C GLY A 68 -2.70 -12.38 6.46
N GLU A 69 -1.96 -11.69 7.33
CA GLU A 69 -1.72 -12.08 8.73
C GLU A 69 -2.79 -11.54 9.70
N ALA A 70 -3.76 -10.76 9.21
CA ALA A 70 -4.89 -10.34 10.04
C ALA A 70 -5.80 -11.55 10.34
N PRO A 71 -6.17 -11.79 11.62
CA PRO A 71 -6.98 -12.93 12.03
C PRO A 71 -8.43 -12.87 11.53
#